data_AF-A0A501XHJ1-F1
#
_entry.id   AF-A0A501XHJ1-F1
#
_cell.length_a   1.000
_cell.length_b   1.000
_cell.length_c   1.000
_cell.angle_alpha   90.00
_cell.angle_beta   90.00
_cell.angle_gamma   90.00
#
_symmetry.space_group_name_H-M   'P 1'
#
loop_
_entity.id
_entity.type
_entity.pdbx_description
1 polymer ?
#
loop_
_entity_poly.entity_id
_entity_poly.type
_entity_poly.pdbx_seq_one_letter_code
_entity_poly.pdbx_strand_id
1 'polypeptide(L)'
;MQIAGAILTLLVTSAVLLWGGRPERIAALASLTAFLVSPLAQALGGERWPMWGVAAVDAALLAVLIMLVLRHDRIWLIVAAGVELVTVAAHVGMMLDEDLLARGYVVSLWILYFIFLGALAFSLVETRARTAG
;
A
#
# COMPACT_ATOMS: atom_id res chain seq x y z
N MET A 1 9.56 -14.08 -5.66
CA MET A 1 8.46 -13.30 -5.04
C MET A 1 8.24 -11.96 -5.75
N GLN A 2 9.29 -11.22 -6.12
CA GLN A 2 9.18 -9.90 -6.77
C GLN A 2 8.31 -9.88 -8.05
N ILE A 3 8.49 -10.83 -8.98
CA ILE A 3 7.69 -10.89 -10.22
C ILE A 3 6.21 -11.13 -9.93
N ALA A 4 5.89 -12.03 -9.00
CA ALA A 4 4.52 -12.32 -8.62
C ALA A 4 3.84 -11.09 -7.97
N GLY A 5 4.56 -10.36 -7.11
CA GLY A 5 4.08 -9.12 -6.52
C GLY A 5 3.83 -8.02 -7.56
N ALA A 6 4.72 -7.87 -8.54
CA ALA A 6 4.55 -6.92 -9.64
C ALA A 6 3.34 -7.26 -10.53
N ILE A 7 3.20 -8.53 -10.93
CA ILE A 7 2.05 -9.01 -11.70
C ILE A 7 0.76 -8.76 -10.92
N LEU A 8 0.71 -9.14 -9.64
CA LEU A 8 -0.48 -8.96 -8.82
C LEU A 8 -0.84 -7.48 -8.65
N THR A 9 0.16 -6.62 -8.42
CA THR A 9 -0.04 -5.17 -8.35
C THR A 9 -0.70 -4.67 -9.62
N LEU A 10 -0.09 -4.94 -10.79
CA LEU A 10 -0.61 -4.49 -12.08
C LEU A 10 -2.02 -5.01 -12.35
N LEU A 11 -2.30 -6.28 -12.06
CA LEU A 11 -3.62 -6.87 -12.24
C LEU A 11 -4.66 -6.21 -11.34
N VAL A 12 -4.39 -6.10 -10.04
CA VAL A 12 -5.33 -5.54 -9.06
C VAL A 12 -5.57 -4.07 -9.33
N THR A 13 -4.51 -3.26 -9.50
CA THR A 13 -4.67 -1.83 -9.76
C THR A 13 -5.38 -1.59 -11.08
N SER A 14 -5.04 -2.31 -12.16
CA SER A 14 -5.73 -2.15 -13.45
C SER A 14 -7.21 -2.54 -13.35
N ALA A 15 -7.54 -3.64 -12.68
CA ALA A 15 -8.91 -4.05 -12.46
C ALA A 15 -9.70 -2.97 -11.68
N VAL A 16 -9.12 -2.42 -10.63
CA VAL A 16 -9.74 -1.36 -9.82
C VAL A 16 -9.87 -0.05 -10.59
N LEU A 17 -8.91 0.29 -11.44
CA LEU A 17 -8.98 1.49 -12.29
C LEU A 17 -10.12 1.39 -13.32
N LEU A 18 -10.35 0.20 -13.87
CA LEU A 18 -11.40 -0.04 -14.85
C LEU A 18 -12.79 -0.13 -14.19
N TRP A 19 -12.92 -0.86 -13.10
CA TRP A 19 -14.23 -1.25 -12.53
C TRP A 19 -14.55 -0.65 -11.16
N GLY A 20 -13.60 0.00 -10.48
CA GLY A 20 -13.81 0.63 -9.18
C GLY A 20 -14.56 1.96 -9.29
N GLY A 21 -15.12 2.40 -8.16
CA GLY A 21 -15.65 3.75 -8.00
C GLY A 21 -14.55 4.80 -7.83
N ARG A 22 -14.94 6.06 -7.55
CA ARG A 22 -13.99 7.17 -7.36
C ARG A 22 -12.94 6.90 -6.26
N PRO A 23 -13.31 6.54 -5.01
CA PRO A 23 -12.31 6.31 -3.97
C PRO A 23 -11.40 5.11 -4.28
N GLU A 24 -11.95 4.06 -4.87
CA GLU A 24 -11.20 2.87 -5.28
C GLU A 24 -10.14 3.22 -6.33
N ARG A 25 -10.52 4.01 -7.35
CA ARG A 25 -9.60 4.46 -8.41
C ARG A 25 -8.48 5.34 -7.86
N ILE A 26 -8.79 6.24 -6.92
CA ILE A 26 -7.77 7.10 -6.29
C ILE A 26 -6.75 6.25 -5.52
N ALA A 27 -7.23 5.29 -4.71
CA ALA A 27 -6.33 4.39 -3.97
C ALA A 27 -5.50 3.51 -4.91
N ALA A 28 -6.09 2.99 -6.00
CA ALA A 28 -5.38 2.20 -7.00
C ALA A 28 -4.31 3.01 -7.74
N LEU A 29 -4.60 4.27 -8.10
CA LEU A 29 -3.60 5.17 -8.68
C LEU A 29 -2.48 5.45 -7.68
N ALA A 30 -2.80 5.79 -6.44
CA ALA A 30 -1.80 6.08 -5.41
C ALA A 30 -0.89 4.86 -5.14
N SER A 31 -1.47 3.66 -5.03
CA SER A 31 -0.72 2.42 -4.87
C SER A 31 0.15 2.10 -6.08
N LEU A 32 -0.37 2.25 -7.31
CA LEU A 32 0.41 2.02 -8.52
C LEU A 32 1.57 3.03 -8.64
N THR A 33 1.34 4.29 -8.29
CA THR A 33 2.38 5.32 -8.23
C THR A 33 3.42 4.96 -7.18
N ALA A 34 3.02 4.58 -5.97
CA ALA A 34 3.93 4.13 -4.92
C ALA A 34 4.80 2.96 -5.41
N PHE A 35 4.19 1.93 -5.99
CA PHE A 35 4.90 0.78 -6.57
C PHE A 35 5.98 1.18 -7.60
N LEU A 36 5.68 2.14 -8.47
CA LEU A 36 6.61 2.61 -9.51
C LEU A 36 7.71 3.52 -8.95
N VAL A 37 7.38 4.34 -7.94
CA VAL A 37 8.30 5.31 -7.34
C VAL A 37 9.24 4.66 -6.33
N SER A 38 8.81 3.63 -5.60
CA SER A 38 9.61 2.99 -4.54
C SER A 38 10.99 2.48 -4.99
N PRO A 39 11.16 1.83 -6.16
CA PRO A 39 12.50 1.45 -6.64
C PRO A 39 13.42 2.65 -6.88
N LEU A 40 12.87 3.76 -7.39
CA LEU A 40 13.62 5.00 -7.58
C LEU A 40 13.97 5.64 -6.24
N ALA A 41 13.02 5.68 -5.31
CA ALA A 41 13.23 6.21 -3.97
C ALA A 41 14.29 5.41 -3.19
N GLN A 42 14.31 4.08 -3.37
CA GLN A 42 15.35 3.21 -2.83
C GLN A 42 16.72 3.49 -3.46
N ALA A 43 16.78 3.68 -4.79
CA ALA A 43 18.03 4.00 -5.48
C ALA A 43 18.61 5.37 -5.07
N LEU A 44 17.76 6.38 -4.84
CA LEU A 44 18.19 7.72 -4.46
C LEU A 44 18.50 7.86 -2.95
N GLY A 45 17.78 7.11 -2.10
CA GLY A 45 17.96 7.13 -0.64
C GLY A 45 19.09 6.24 -0.13
N GLY A 46 19.68 5.42 -1.01
CA GLY A 46 20.70 4.42 -0.68
C GLY A 46 20.10 3.12 -0.13
N GLU A 47 20.89 2.04 -0.19
CA GLU A 47 20.49 0.72 0.33
C GLU A 47 20.69 0.57 1.84
N ARG A 48 21.16 1.63 2.51
CA ARG A 48 21.48 1.60 3.93
C ARG A 48 20.18 1.73 4.73
N TRP A 49 19.98 0.81 5.66
CA TRP A 49 18.81 0.82 6.54
C TRP A 49 18.85 2.05 7.45
N PRO A 50 17.69 2.65 7.75
CA PRO A 50 16.36 2.37 7.19
C PRO A 50 16.17 2.96 5.77
N MET A 51 15.29 2.35 4.96
CA MET A 51 15.03 2.76 3.58
C MET A 51 14.19 4.06 3.51
N TRP A 52 14.80 5.20 3.85
CA TRP A 52 14.13 6.50 4.00
C TRP A 52 13.25 6.90 2.81
N GLY A 53 13.73 6.67 1.58
CA GLY A 53 12.97 6.98 0.38
C GLY A 53 11.67 6.17 0.29
N VAL A 54 11.73 4.88 0.64
CA VAL A 54 10.55 4.01 0.64
C VAL A 54 9.60 4.39 1.79
N ALA A 55 10.15 4.70 2.97
CA ALA A 55 9.36 5.18 4.12
C ALA A 55 8.52 6.42 3.77
N ALA A 56 9.11 7.37 3.02
CA ALA A 56 8.40 8.56 2.57
C ALA A 56 7.27 8.26 1.57
N VAL A 57 7.47 7.28 0.68
CA VAL A 57 6.44 6.83 -0.26
C VAL A 57 5.26 6.19 0.48
N ASP A 58 5.53 5.28 1.42
CA ASP A 58 4.50 4.59 2.20
C ASP A 58 3.75 5.58 3.11
N ALA A 59 4.45 6.56 3.70
CA ALA A 59 3.81 7.64 4.47
C ALA A 59 2.88 8.52 3.60
N ALA A 60 3.27 8.80 2.35
CA ALA A 60 2.41 9.53 1.41
C ALA A 60 1.19 8.71 1.00
N LEU A 61 1.35 7.40 0.78
CA LEU A 61 0.24 6.50 0.51
C LEU A 61 -0.73 6.44 1.70
N LEU A 62 -0.21 6.30 2.92
CA LEU A 62 -1.00 6.35 4.15
C LEU A 62 -1.82 7.65 4.25
N ALA A 63 -1.22 8.80 3.95
CA ALA A 63 -1.91 10.08 3.97
C ALA A 63 -3.10 10.11 2.97
N VAL A 64 -2.93 9.55 1.77
CA VAL A 64 -4.02 9.40 0.79
C VAL A 64 -5.12 8.48 1.33
N LEU A 65 -4.77 7.36 1.96
CA LEU A 65 -5.75 6.42 2.52
C LEU A 65 -6.54 7.05 3.68
N ILE A 66 -5.88 7.76 4.59
CA ILE A 66 -6.53 8.51 5.67
C ILE A 66 -7.50 9.54 5.10
N MET A 67 -7.06 10.29 4.09
CA MET A 67 -7.87 11.28 3.38
C MET A 67 -9.15 10.66 2.79
N LEU A 68 -9.07 9.44 2.27
CA LEU A 68 -10.22 8.69 1.75
C LEU A 68 -11.12 8.12 2.87
N VAL A 69 -10.54 7.54 3.92
CA VAL A 69 -11.28 7.03 5.09
C VAL A 69 -12.15 8.12 5.71
N LEU A 70 -11.63 9.35 5.82
CA LEU A 70 -12.38 10.48 6.39
C LEU A 70 -13.54 10.97 5.50
N ARG A 71 -13.57 10.58 4.21
CA ARG A 71 -14.58 11.03 3.24
C ARG A 71 -15.54 9.94 2.79
N HIS A 72 -15.22 8.68 3.04
CA HIS A 72 -15.94 7.55 2.47
C HIS A 72 -16.11 6.43 3.50
N ASP A 73 -17.36 6.02 3.69
CA ASP A 73 -17.72 4.89 4.56
C ASP A 73 -17.56 3.56 3.80
N ARG A 74 -16.34 3.04 3.77
CA ARG A 74 -15.97 1.76 3.12
C ARG A 74 -15.10 0.94 4.05
N ILE A 75 -15.52 -0.30 4.32
CA ILE A 75 -14.77 -1.17 5.23
C ILE A 75 -13.39 -1.54 4.65
N TRP A 76 -13.30 -1.69 3.32
CA TRP A 76 -12.02 -1.96 2.65
C TRP A 76 -11.00 -0.84 2.87
N LEU A 77 -11.43 0.43 2.96
CA LEU A 77 -10.55 1.58 3.18
C LEU A 77 -9.94 1.57 4.58
N ILE A 78 -10.74 1.20 5.60
CA ILE A 78 -10.26 1.11 6.99
C ILE A 78 -9.17 0.05 7.09
N VAL A 79 -9.40 -1.12 6.47
CA VAL A 79 -8.41 -2.20 6.44
C VAL A 79 -7.14 -1.75 5.71
N ALA A 80 -7.28 -1.14 4.53
CA ALA A 80 -6.14 -0.66 3.75
C ALA A 80 -5.32 0.39 4.52
N ALA A 81 -5.98 1.38 5.14
CA ALA A 81 -5.31 2.40 5.94
C ALA A 81 -4.65 1.82 7.20
N GLY A 82 -5.29 0.86 7.87
CA GLY A 82 -4.73 0.19 9.04
C GLY A 82 -3.48 -0.62 8.70
N VAL A 83 -3.49 -1.35 7.59
CA VAL A 83 -2.32 -2.08 7.08
C VAL A 83 -1.19 -1.11 6.75
N GLU A 84 -1.48 -0.02 6.05
CA GLU A 84 -0.47 0.95 5.67
C GLU A 84 0.09 1.72 6.88
N LEU A 85 -0.72 1.94 7.93
CA LEU A 85 -0.26 2.49 9.19
C LEU A 85 0.77 1.55 9.86
N VAL A 86 0.53 0.24 9.83
CA VAL A 86 1.49 -0.75 10.34
C VAL A 86 2.75 -0.79 9.47
N THR A 87 2.63 -0.62 8.14
CA THR A 87 3.77 -0.47 7.22
C THR A 87 4.65 0.72 7.65
N VAL A 88 4.05 1.90 7.85
CA VAL A 88 4.77 3.09 8.32
C VAL A 88 5.37 2.89 9.72
N ALA A 89 4.66 2.21 10.63
CA ALA A 89 5.20 1.88 11.95
C ALA A 89 6.41 0.95 11.88
N ALA A 90 6.46 0.02 10.91
CA ALA A 90 7.63 -0.84 10.70
C ALA A 90 8.86 -0.03 10.27
N HIS A 91 8.68 1.00 9.42
CA HIS A 91 9.74 1.97 9.10
C HIS A 91 10.25 2.69 10.34
N VAL A 92 9.35 3.21 11.17
CA VAL A 92 9.70 3.87 12.43
C VAL A 92 10.44 2.93 13.37
N GLY A 93 10.00 1.67 13.48
CA GLY A 93 10.70 0.65 14.28
C GLY A 93 12.16 0.45 13.86
N MET A 94 12.40 0.27 12.55
CA MET A 94 13.76 0.14 11.99
C MET A 94 14.61 1.41 12.16
N MET A 95 13.99 2.59 12.22
CA MET A 95 14.68 3.86 12.51
C MET A 95 15.09 4.00 13.96
N LEU A 96 14.30 3.45 14.89
CA LEU A 96 14.56 3.54 16.32
C LEU A 96 15.60 2.53 16.79
N ASP A 97 15.69 1.38 16.11
CA ASP A 97 16.64 0.32 16.41
C ASP A 97 17.13 -0.32 15.10
N GLU A 98 18.33 0.09 14.69
CA GLU A 98 18.98 -0.41 13.46
C GLU A 98 19.53 -1.85 13.63
N ASP A 99 19.59 -2.38 14.85
CA ASP A 99 19.99 -3.76 15.12
C ASP A 99 18.83 -4.75 14.87
N LEU A 100 17.61 -4.26 14.58
CA LEU A 100 16.52 -5.11 14.10
C LEU A 100 16.95 -5.89 12.86
N LEU A 101 16.51 -7.15 12.82
CA LEU A 101 16.78 -8.04 11.69
C LEU A 101 16.20 -7.44 10.41
N ALA A 102 17.08 -6.93 9.53
CA ALA A 102 16.70 -6.35 8.24
C ALA A 102 15.79 -7.27 7.40
N ARG A 103 16.02 -8.59 7.47
CA ARG A 103 15.14 -9.57 6.82
C ARG A 103 13.72 -9.54 7.38
N GLY A 104 13.57 -9.43 8.71
CA GLY A 104 12.26 -9.36 9.37
C GLY A 104 11.50 -8.12 8.94
N TYR A 105 12.19 -6.97 8.88
CA TYR A 105 11.65 -5.72 8.36
C TYR A 105 11.13 -5.87 6.91
N VAL A 106 11.96 -6.37 5.98
CA VAL A 106 11.56 -6.55 4.57
C VAL A 106 10.39 -7.53 4.41
N VAL A 107 10.42 -8.65 5.13
CA VAL A 107 9.34 -9.66 5.06
C VAL A 107 8.02 -9.08 5.57
N SER A 108 8.05 -8.28 6.65
CA SER A 108 6.87 -7.58 7.14
C SER A 108 6.28 -6.65 6.09
N LEU A 109 7.11 -5.83 5.42
CA LEU A 109 6.63 -4.95 4.36
C LEU A 109 5.95 -5.73 3.21
N TRP A 110 6.51 -6.89 2.82
CA TRP A 110 5.90 -7.72 1.78
C TRP A 110 4.55 -8.30 2.21
N ILE A 111 4.47 -8.85 3.42
CA ILE A 111 3.22 -9.43 3.95
C ILE A 111 2.14 -8.36 4.01
N LEU A 112 2.46 -7.20 4.58
CA LEU A 112 1.54 -6.07 4.68
C LEU A 112 1.08 -5.60 3.31
N TYR A 113 1.99 -5.47 2.35
CA TYR A 113 1.64 -5.08 0.98
C TYR A 113 0.68 -6.07 0.30
N PHE A 114 0.83 -7.38 0.52
CA PHE A 114 -0.14 -8.35 0.00
C PHE A 114 -1.51 -8.27 0.67
N ILE A 115 -1.56 -7.97 1.97
CA ILE A 115 -2.83 -7.73 2.67
C ILE A 115 -3.49 -6.46 2.10
N PHE A 116 -2.72 -5.40 1.88
CA PHE A 116 -3.19 -4.17 1.23
C PHE A 116 -3.78 -4.45 -0.16
N LEU A 117 -3.09 -5.22 -1.01
CA LEU A 117 -3.61 -5.61 -2.32
C LEU A 117 -4.88 -6.45 -2.21
N GLY A 118 -4.99 -7.32 -1.20
CA GLY A 118 -6.20 -8.06 -0.89
C GLY A 118 -7.39 -7.15 -0.55
N ALA A 119 -7.16 -6.15 0.30
CA ALA A 119 -8.17 -5.14 0.64
C ALA A 119 -8.58 -4.32 -0.60
N LEU A 120 -7.61 -3.92 -1.42
CA LEU A 120 -7.86 -3.17 -2.66
C LEU A 120 -8.62 -4.01 -3.69
N ALA A 121 -8.34 -5.30 -3.82
CA ALA A 121 -9.12 -6.21 -4.66
C ALA A 121 -10.56 -6.40 -4.14
N PHE A 122 -10.72 -6.53 -2.82
CA PHE A 122 -12.03 -6.64 -2.16
C PHE A 122 -12.91 -5.41 -2.39
N SER A 123 -12.32 -4.23 -2.63
CA SER A 123 -13.05 -3.01 -2.97
C SER A 123 -14.01 -3.16 -4.15
N LEU A 124 -13.67 -4.01 -5.14
CA LEU A 124 -14.54 -4.30 -6.29
C LEU A 124 -15.78 -5.09 -5.89
N VAL A 125 -15.65 -6.01 -4.93
CA VAL A 125 -16.78 -6.77 -4.39
C VAL A 125 -17.72 -5.84 -3.62
N GLU A 126 -17.17 -5.01 -2.74
CA GLU A 126 -17.96 -4.03 -1.99
C GLU A 126 -18.66 -3.02 -2.92
N THR A 127 -17.97 -2.57 -3.97
CA THR A 127 -18.56 -1.65 -4.96
C THR A 127 -19.75 -2.28 -5.67
N ARG A 128 -19.62 -3.54 -6.13
CA ARG A 128 -20.69 -4.26 -6.83
C ARG A 128 -21.88 -4.53 -5.94
N ALA A 129 -21.65 -4.93 -4.68
CA ALA A 129 -22.72 -5.19 -3.72
C ALA A 129 -23.60 -3.96 -3.48
N ARG A 130 -23.02 -2.77 -3.50
CA ARG A 130 -23.75 -1.51 -3.31
C ARG A 130 -24.44 -0.97 -4.57
N THR A 131 -24.00 -1.37 -5.76
CA THR A 131 -24.70 -1.02 -7.01
C THR A 131 -25.90 -1.92 -7.33
N ALA A 132 -25.99 -3.08 -6.66
CA ALA A 132 -27.02 -4.10 -6.93
C ALA A 132 -28.23 -4.03 -5.97
N GLY A 133 -28.17 -3.22 -4.92
CA GLY A 133 -29.28 -2.94 -4.00
C GLY A 133 -29.82 -1.54 -4.22
#